data_AF-A0AB74VK07-F1
#
_entry.id   AF-A0AB74VK07-F1
#
_cell.length_a   1.000
_cell.length_b   1.000
_cell.length_c   1.000
_cell.angle_alpha   90.00
_cell.angle_beta   90.00
_cell.angle_gamma   90.00
#
_symmetry.space_group_name_H-M   'P 1'
#
loop_
_entity.id
_entity.type
_entity.pdbx_description
1 polymer ?
#
loop_
_entity_poly.entity_id
_entity_poly.type
_entity_poly.pdbx_seq_one_letter_code
_entity_poly.pdbx_strand_id
1 'polypeptide(L)'
;MKEKNFHLILLISISAILVASGINPHDKFTWVLEVLPAVIGVMVLITTYNKFVFTNLTYTLIWFHAVILIVGGRYTYAEMPLFNWLRDTFDLSRNYYDRLGHFAQGFIPAIIIREIFIRNKIVKNIAWTNFITISICLAISASYEIIEFIVALITGESATAFLGTQGDIWDTQWDMIFALLGSMVSVLTLGKYHENLLKKKQ
;
A
#
# COMPACT_ATOMS: atom_id res chain seq x y z
N MET A 1 25.94 -4.30 -9.91
CA MET A 1 25.27 -5.04 -11.01
C MET A 1 24.14 -5.94 -10.51
N LYS A 2 24.33 -6.79 -9.48
CA LYS A 2 23.27 -7.68 -8.97
C LYS A 2 22.02 -6.94 -8.47
N GLU A 3 22.15 -5.84 -7.72
CA GLU A 3 21.01 -5.06 -7.23
C GLU A 3 20.24 -4.34 -8.35
N LYS A 4 20.95 -3.79 -9.33
CA LYS A 4 20.32 -3.13 -10.49
C LYS A 4 19.47 -4.12 -11.29
N ASN A 5 19.96 -5.34 -11.48
CA ASN A 5 19.19 -6.40 -12.15
C ASN A 5 17.96 -6.79 -11.33
N PHE A 6 18.09 -6.87 -10.00
CA PHE A 6 16.96 -7.13 -9.12
C PHE A 6 15.87 -6.05 -9.21
N HIS A 7 16.23 -4.77 -9.14
CA HIS A 7 15.26 -3.67 -9.27
C HIS A 7 14.60 -3.62 -10.64
N LEU A 8 15.34 -3.95 -11.71
CA LEU A 8 14.78 -4.06 -13.05
C LEU A 8 13.78 -5.22 -13.16
N ILE A 9 14.06 -6.36 -12.53
CA ILE A 9 13.11 -7.49 -12.50
C ILE A 9 11.81 -7.08 -11.80
N LEU A 10 11.89 -6.40 -10.65
CA LEU A 10 10.71 -5.89 -9.95
C LEU A 10 9.93 -4.89 -10.81
N LEU A 11 10.63 -4.00 -11.51
CA LEU A 11 10.00 -3.01 -12.39
C LEU A 11 9.30 -3.67 -13.59
N ILE A 12 9.98 -4.61 -14.26
CA ILE A 12 9.41 -5.30 -15.42
C ILE A 12 8.20 -6.14 -15.00
N SER A 13 8.30 -6.86 -13.88
CA SER A 13 7.19 -7.69 -13.41
C SER A 13 5.98 -6.84 -12.98
N ILE A 14 6.18 -5.73 -12.27
CA ILE A 14 5.05 -4.86 -11.90
C ILE A 14 4.43 -4.19 -13.11
N SER A 15 5.22 -3.79 -14.11
CA SER A 15 4.70 -3.27 -15.38
C SER A 15 3.89 -4.31 -16.14
N ALA A 16 4.33 -5.58 -16.17
CA ALA A 16 3.57 -6.65 -16.80
C ALA A 16 2.24 -6.90 -16.08
N ILE A 17 2.23 -6.93 -14.74
CA ILE A 17 1.02 -7.09 -13.93
C ILE A 17 0.06 -5.91 -14.14
N LEU A 18 0.57 -4.68 -14.19
CA LEU A 18 -0.20 -3.47 -14.49
C LEU A 18 -0.88 -3.52 -15.85
N VAL A 19 -0.15 -3.91 -16.90
CA VAL A 19 -0.72 -4.04 -18.25
C VAL A 19 -1.78 -5.13 -18.28
N ALA A 20 -1.50 -6.29 -17.67
CA ALA A 20 -2.45 -7.40 -17.61
C ALA A 20 -3.73 -7.03 -16.83
N SER A 21 -3.61 -6.24 -15.75
CA SER A 21 -4.77 -5.84 -14.95
C SER A 21 -5.71 -4.87 -15.70
N GLY A 22 -5.17 -4.08 -16.62
CA GLY A 22 -5.94 -3.17 -17.46
C GLY A 22 -6.71 -3.85 -18.59
N ILE A 23 -6.49 -5.15 -18.82
CA ILE A 23 -7.22 -5.91 -19.84
C ILE A 23 -8.56 -6.36 -19.24
N ASN A 24 -9.64 -5.69 -19.68
CA ASN A 24 -11.03 -5.93 -19.26
C ASN A 24 -11.25 -5.91 -17.73
N PRO A 25 -10.83 -4.83 -17.01
CA PRO A 25 -11.06 -4.73 -15.56
C PRO A 25 -12.55 -4.78 -15.24
N HIS A 26 -12.89 -5.19 -14.02
CA HIS A 26 -14.29 -5.31 -13.58
C HIS A 26 -15.03 -3.97 -13.70
N ASP A 27 -14.42 -2.89 -13.23
CA ASP A 27 -14.85 -1.52 -13.52
C ASP A 27 -13.65 -0.66 -13.90
N LYS A 28 -13.75 0.07 -15.02
CA LYS A 28 -12.63 0.86 -15.55
C LYS A 28 -12.35 2.11 -14.71
N PHE A 29 -13.38 2.72 -14.14
CA PHE A 29 -13.23 3.94 -13.35
C PHE A 29 -12.57 3.64 -12.01
N THR A 30 -13.09 2.66 -11.27
CA THR A 30 -12.48 2.11 -10.05
C THR A 30 -11.07 1.60 -10.32
N TRP A 31 -10.83 0.89 -11.42
CA TRP A 31 -9.47 0.43 -11.78
C TRP A 31 -8.47 1.60 -11.86
N VAL A 32 -8.85 2.73 -12.48
CA VAL A 32 -7.97 3.91 -12.52
C VAL A 32 -7.68 4.43 -11.12
N LEU A 33 -8.71 4.58 -10.28
CA LEU A 33 -8.56 5.13 -8.94
C LEU A 33 -7.67 4.27 -8.05
N GLU A 34 -7.89 2.96 -8.04
CA GLU A 34 -7.14 1.98 -7.23
C GLU A 34 -5.68 1.84 -7.67
N VAL A 35 -5.43 1.89 -8.98
CA VAL A 35 -4.10 1.65 -9.55
C VAL A 35 -3.24 2.92 -9.54
N LEU A 36 -3.85 4.10 -9.57
CA LEU A 36 -3.16 5.37 -9.67
C LEU A 36 -2.09 5.58 -8.56
N PRO A 37 -2.33 5.28 -7.27
CA PRO A 37 -1.30 5.38 -6.24
C PRO A 37 -0.06 4.52 -6.54
N ALA A 38 -0.24 3.30 -7.06
CA ALA A 38 0.88 2.43 -7.44
C ALA A 38 1.71 3.04 -8.58
N VAL A 39 1.05 3.58 -9.61
CA VAL A 39 1.71 4.23 -10.74
C VAL A 39 2.49 5.46 -10.28
N ILE A 40 1.89 6.31 -9.45
CA ILE A 40 2.57 7.48 -8.88
C ILE A 40 3.80 7.04 -8.06
N GLY A 41 3.66 6.03 -7.21
CA GLY A 41 4.77 5.49 -6.41
C GLY A 41 5.93 5.00 -7.26
N VAL A 42 5.65 4.24 -8.33
CA VAL A 42 6.68 3.77 -9.27
C VAL A 42 7.36 4.94 -9.98
N MET A 43 6.60 5.94 -10.43
CA MET A 43 7.17 7.13 -11.08
C MET A 43 8.09 7.92 -10.14
N VAL A 44 7.70 8.07 -8.87
CA VAL A 44 8.56 8.69 -7.85
C VAL A 44 9.85 7.88 -7.67
N LEU A 45 9.77 6.55 -7.58
CA LEU A 45 10.98 5.71 -7.47
C LEU A 45 11.90 5.83 -8.68
N ILE A 46 11.38 5.85 -9.91
CA ILE A 46 12.17 5.99 -11.13
C ILE A 46 12.89 7.34 -11.15
N THR A 47 12.16 8.43 -10.89
CA THR A 47 12.70 9.80 -10.95
C THR A 47 13.69 10.10 -9.82
N THR A 48 13.54 9.45 -8.67
CA THR A 48 14.43 9.64 -7.51
C THR A 48 15.56 8.60 -7.43
N TYR A 49 15.57 7.58 -8.30
CA TYR A 49 16.49 6.44 -8.22
C TYR A 49 17.97 6.85 -8.12
N ASN A 50 18.40 7.83 -8.92
CA ASN A 50 19.79 8.28 -8.92
C ASN A 50 20.16 9.15 -7.70
N LYS A 51 19.17 9.67 -6.96
CA LYS A 51 19.37 10.49 -5.75
C LYS A 51 19.29 9.64 -4.48
N PHE A 52 18.37 8.68 -4.44
CA PHE A 52 18.12 7.86 -3.26
C PHE A 52 17.66 6.44 -3.67
N VAL A 53 18.58 5.48 -3.60
CA VAL A 53 18.26 4.06 -3.86
C VAL A 53 17.87 3.36 -2.56
N PHE A 54 16.62 2.94 -2.41
CA PHE A 54 16.12 2.21 -1.24
C PHE A 54 16.79 0.83 -1.06
N THR A 55 16.70 0.21 0.12
CA THR A 55 17.13 -1.18 0.32
C THR A 55 16.29 -2.17 -0.51
N ASN A 56 16.86 -3.34 -0.84
CA ASN A 56 16.12 -4.40 -1.54
C ASN A 56 14.87 -4.83 -0.76
N LEU A 57 14.91 -4.80 0.57
CA LEU A 57 13.75 -5.03 1.43
C LEU A 57 12.64 -4.03 1.09
N THR A 58 12.95 -2.73 1.13
CA THR A 58 11.96 -1.67 0.86
C THR A 58 11.42 -1.75 -0.56
N TYR A 59 12.27 -1.99 -1.58
CA TYR A 59 11.78 -2.19 -2.95
C TYR A 59 10.87 -3.42 -3.08
N THR A 60 11.19 -4.52 -2.39
CA THR A 60 10.34 -5.72 -2.39
C THR A 60 9.00 -5.45 -1.73
N LEU A 61 8.97 -4.74 -0.60
CA LEU A 61 7.73 -4.36 0.07
C LEU A 61 6.88 -3.44 -0.81
N ILE A 62 7.49 -2.42 -1.43
CA ILE A 62 6.77 -1.53 -2.37
C ILE A 62 6.18 -2.34 -3.52
N TRP A 63 6.94 -3.30 -4.06
CA TRP A 63 6.43 -4.18 -5.12
C TRP A 63 5.20 -4.97 -4.66
N PHE A 64 5.23 -5.59 -3.48
CA PHE A 64 4.07 -6.29 -2.93
C PHE A 64 2.87 -5.35 -2.73
N HIS A 65 3.09 -4.14 -2.23
CA HIS A 65 2.01 -3.16 -2.08
C HIS A 65 1.38 -2.83 -3.43
N ALA A 66 2.20 -2.56 -4.44
CA ALA A 66 1.73 -2.25 -5.79
C ALA A 66 0.95 -3.44 -6.39
N VAL A 67 1.37 -4.69 -6.15
CA VAL A 67 0.61 -5.86 -6.59
C VAL A 67 -0.76 -5.91 -5.93
N ILE A 68 -0.87 -5.63 -4.63
CA ILE A 68 -2.16 -5.58 -3.93
C ILE A 68 -3.07 -4.54 -4.57
N LEU A 69 -2.60 -3.30 -4.76
CA LEU A 69 -3.39 -2.24 -5.40
C LEU A 69 -3.82 -2.63 -6.82
N ILE A 70 -2.92 -3.20 -7.62
CA ILE A 70 -3.18 -3.54 -9.02
C ILE A 70 -4.15 -4.72 -9.17
N VAL A 71 -4.00 -5.74 -8.33
CA VAL A 71 -4.90 -6.89 -8.32
C VAL A 71 -6.27 -6.48 -7.79
N GLY A 72 -6.31 -5.65 -6.75
CA GLY A 72 -7.55 -5.04 -6.27
C GLY A 72 -8.26 -4.24 -7.35
N GLY A 73 -7.57 -3.34 -8.05
CA GLY A 73 -8.14 -2.59 -9.17
C GLY A 73 -8.68 -3.47 -10.30
N ARG A 74 -8.06 -4.64 -10.58
CA ARG A 74 -8.54 -5.58 -11.63
C ARG A 74 -9.94 -6.10 -11.34
N TYR A 75 -10.19 -6.44 -10.08
CA TYR A 75 -11.41 -7.11 -9.65
C TYR A 75 -12.39 -6.17 -8.93
N THR A 76 -11.95 -4.98 -8.54
CA THR A 76 -12.47 -4.18 -7.41
C THR A 76 -12.23 -4.85 -6.06
N TYR A 77 -12.10 -4.03 -5.02
CA TYR A 77 -11.82 -4.51 -3.67
C TYR A 77 -13.00 -5.28 -3.05
N ALA A 78 -14.22 -4.93 -3.43
CA ALA A 78 -15.42 -5.63 -2.97
C ALA A 78 -15.61 -7.00 -3.64
N GLU A 79 -15.03 -7.23 -4.83
CA GLU A 79 -15.28 -8.42 -5.65
C GLU A 79 -14.01 -9.25 -5.92
N MET A 80 -12.97 -9.11 -5.09
CA MET A 80 -11.75 -9.88 -5.25
C MET A 80 -12.03 -11.40 -5.08
N PRO A 81 -11.79 -12.25 -6.11
CA PRO A 81 -12.28 -13.64 -6.12
C PRO A 81 -11.85 -14.52 -4.95
N LEU A 82 -10.59 -14.40 -4.51
CA LEU A 82 -10.09 -15.17 -3.37
C LEU A 82 -10.84 -14.80 -2.08
N PHE A 83 -11.15 -13.52 -1.90
CA PHE A 83 -11.86 -13.05 -0.72
C PHE A 83 -13.37 -13.27 -0.80
N ASN A 84 -13.96 -13.30 -1.99
CA ASN A 84 -15.32 -13.81 -2.18
C ASN A 84 -15.40 -15.29 -1.78
N TRP A 85 -14.44 -16.11 -2.20
CA TRP A 85 -14.37 -17.51 -1.78
C TRP A 85 -14.21 -17.66 -0.26
N LEU A 86 -13.34 -16.85 0.38
CA LEU A 86 -13.20 -16.84 1.85
C LEU A 86 -14.50 -16.43 2.54
N ARG A 87 -15.15 -15.37 2.06
CA ARG A 87 -16.43 -14.89 2.58
C ARG A 87 -17.46 -16.00 2.55
N ASP A 88 -17.67 -16.63 1.40
CA ASP A 88 -18.70 -17.63 1.21
C ASP A 88 -18.37 -18.95 1.95
N THR A 89 -17.08 -19.31 2.06
CA THR A 89 -16.64 -20.54 2.75
C THR A 89 -16.76 -20.44 4.27
N PHE A 90 -16.50 -19.26 4.84
CA PHE A 90 -16.52 -19.02 6.29
C PHE A 90 -17.75 -18.23 6.76
N ASP A 91 -18.73 -18.01 5.89
CA ASP A 91 -19.95 -17.23 6.15
C ASP A 91 -19.65 -15.84 6.75
N LEU A 92 -18.65 -15.18 6.19
CA LEU A 92 -18.27 -13.83 6.60
C LEU A 92 -19.28 -12.81 6.08
N SER A 93 -19.44 -11.70 6.80
CA SER A 93 -20.39 -10.66 6.41
C SER A 93 -20.00 -9.92 5.13
N ARG A 94 -18.72 -9.92 4.73
CA ARG A 94 -18.23 -9.19 3.55
C ARG A 94 -16.92 -9.75 3.00
N ASN A 95 -16.52 -9.25 1.84
CA ASN A 95 -15.19 -9.40 1.28
C ASN A 95 -14.22 -8.43 2.00
N TYR A 96 -13.18 -8.97 2.64
CA TYR A 96 -12.20 -8.21 3.43
C TYR A 96 -10.90 -7.87 2.69
N TYR A 97 -10.89 -7.90 1.35
CA TYR A 97 -9.68 -7.57 0.58
C TYR A 97 -9.19 -6.14 0.87
N ASP A 98 -10.13 -5.24 1.08
CA ASP A 98 -9.86 -3.85 1.43
C ASP A 98 -9.09 -3.70 2.74
N ARG A 99 -9.52 -4.42 3.79
CA ARG A 99 -8.79 -4.48 5.07
C ARG A 99 -7.35 -4.99 4.91
N LEU A 100 -7.11 -5.92 3.97
CA LEU A 100 -5.75 -6.36 3.64
C LEU A 100 -4.97 -5.22 2.97
N GLY A 101 -5.59 -4.50 2.05
CA GLY A 101 -5.06 -3.29 1.42
C GLY A 101 -4.62 -2.25 2.46
N HIS A 102 -5.50 -1.90 3.39
CA HIS A 102 -5.20 -0.96 4.46
C HIS A 102 -4.14 -1.45 5.45
N PHE A 103 -4.15 -2.73 5.82
CA PHE A 103 -3.05 -3.30 6.60
C PHE A 103 -1.71 -3.14 5.87
N ALA A 104 -1.66 -3.41 4.56
CA ALA A 104 -0.47 -3.21 3.75
C ALA A 104 -0.09 -1.73 3.62
N GLN A 105 -1.08 -0.82 3.53
CA GLN A 105 -0.92 0.64 3.51
C GLN A 105 -0.33 1.17 4.82
N GLY A 106 -0.54 0.47 5.94
CA GLY A 106 0.20 0.72 7.18
C GLY A 106 1.60 0.12 7.17
N PHE A 107 1.67 -1.18 6.85
CA PHE A 107 2.86 -1.99 7.04
C PHE A 107 4.02 -1.57 6.14
N ILE A 108 3.75 -1.28 4.87
CA ILE A 108 4.78 -1.08 3.86
C ILE A 108 5.32 0.35 3.91
N PRO A 109 4.49 1.41 3.91
CA PRO A 109 4.95 2.79 4.10
C PRO A 109 5.77 3.00 5.38
N ALA A 110 5.52 2.24 6.45
CA ALA A 110 6.32 2.31 7.66
C ALA A 110 7.82 2.11 7.40
N ILE A 111 8.19 1.14 6.56
CA ILE A 111 9.61 0.90 6.20
C ILE A 111 10.17 2.00 5.29
N ILE A 112 9.36 2.51 4.36
CA ILE A 112 9.74 3.62 3.47
C ILE A 112 10.09 4.86 4.29
N ILE A 113 9.18 5.27 5.18
CA ILE A 113 9.33 6.45 6.04
C ILE A 113 10.55 6.29 6.95
N ARG A 114 10.69 5.14 7.62
CA ARG A 114 11.86 4.83 8.45
C ARG A 114 13.16 4.94 7.68
N GLU A 115 13.21 4.39 6.46
CA GLU A 115 14.45 4.40 5.67
C GLU A 115 14.85 5.84 5.32
N ILE A 116 13.89 6.67 4.91
CA ILE A 116 14.11 8.09 4.65
C ILE A 116 14.60 8.79 5.93
N PHE A 117 13.95 8.57 7.06
CA PHE A 117 14.26 9.25 8.32
C PHE A 117 15.64 8.89 8.85
N ILE A 118 15.98 7.60 8.86
CA ILE A 118 17.25 7.09 9.39
C ILE A 118 18.40 7.50 8.48
N ARG A 119 18.28 7.32 7.15
CA ARG A 119 19.37 7.62 6.21
C ARG A 119 19.64 9.11 6.08
N ASN A 120 18.61 9.95 6.18
CA ASN A 120 18.77 11.41 6.17
C ASN A 120 18.95 12.02 7.56
N LYS A 121 19.02 11.20 8.62
CA LYS A 121 19.22 11.64 10.02
C LYS A 121 18.20 12.70 10.47
N ILE A 122 16.95 12.59 10.01
CA ILE A 122 15.87 13.56 10.28
C ILE A 122 15.50 13.55 11.77
N VAL A 123 15.41 12.36 12.37
CA VAL A 123 15.06 12.15 13.77
C VAL A 123 16.23 11.45 14.46
N LYS A 124 16.72 12.01 15.57
CA LYS A 124 17.92 11.49 16.26
C LYS A 124 17.67 10.18 17.02
N ASN A 125 16.47 9.99 17.55
CA ASN A 125 16.13 8.88 18.44
C ASN A 125 15.25 7.85 17.71
N ILE A 126 15.57 6.56 17.89
CA ILE A 126 14.84 5.49 17.21
C ILE A 126 13.40 5.33 17.70
N ALA A 127 13.13 5.49 19.01
CA ALA A 127 11.78 5.45 19.55
C ALA A 127 10.91 6.57 18.95
N TRP A 128 11.47 7.78 18.82
CA TRP A 128 10.79 8.89 18.13
C TRP A 128 10.60 8.63 16.63
N THR A 129 11.60 8.02 15.98
CA THR A 129 11.47 7.59 14.57
C THR A 129 10.30 6.62 14.41
N ASN A 130 10.18 5.63 15.30
CA ASN A 130 9.09 4.65 15.30
C ASN A 130 7.73 5.31 15.50
N PHE A 131 7.61 6.15 16.53
CA PHE A 131 6.37 6.85 16.84
C PHE A 131 5.90 7.72 15.68
N ILE A 132 6.77 8.60 15.17
CA ILE A 132 6.42 9.49 14.06
C ILE A 132 6.12 8.69 12.78
N THR A 133 6.83 7.59 12.53
CA THR A 133 6.52 6.69 11.41
C THR A 133 5.07 6.19 11.48
N ILE A 134 4.67 5.66 12.64
CA ILE A 134 3.31 5.14 12.87
C ILE A 134 2.28 6.26 12.71
N SER A 135 2.55 7.45 13.25
CA SER A 135 1.67 8.62 13.09
C SER A 135 1.51 9.03 11.62
N ILE A 136 2.58 9.02 10.82
CA ILE A 136 2.53 9.34 9.40
C ILE A 136 1.75 8.26 8.64
N CYS A 137 1.93 6.97 8.95
CA CYS A 137 1.13 5.91 8.34
C CYS A 137 -0.37 6.10 8.58
N LEU A 138 -0.76 6.42 9.83
CA LEU A 138 -2.16 6.73 10.15
C LEU A 138 -2.65 7.98 9.40
N ALA A 139 -1.83 9.04 9.31
CA ALA A 139 -2.18 10.25 8.56
C ALA A 139 -2.36 9.98 7.05
N ILE A 140 -1.53 9.09 6.47
CA ILE A 140 -1.67 8.65 5.07
C ILE A 140 -3.00 7.92 4.89
N SER A 141 -3.34 6.99 5.79
CA SER A 141 -4.63 6.28 5.74
C SER A 141 -5.81 7.24 5.88
N ALA A 142 -5.81 8.11 6.89
CA ALA A 142 -6.86 9.11 7.05
C ALA A 142 -6.99 10.05 5.82
N SER A 143 -5.87 10.40 5.18
CA SER A 143 -5.90 11.21 3.95
C SER A 143 -6.51 10.46 2.78
N TYR A 144 -6.25 9.15 2.67
CA TYR A 144 -6.82 8.29 1.64
C TYR A 144 -8.35 8.18 1.81
N GLU A 145 -8.83 7.90 3.01
CA GLU A 145 -10.26 7.87 3.35
C GLU A 145 -10.99 9.18 3.00
N ILE A 146 -10.34 10.32 3.28
CA ILE A 146 -10.87 11.64 2.91
C ILE A 146 -10.97 11.78 1.38
N ILE A 147 -10.00 11.26 0.63
CA ILE A 147 -10.04 11.28 -0.84
C ILE A 147 -11.20 10.41 -1.34
N GLU A 148 -11.39 9.21 -0.81
CA GLU A 148 -12.49 8.32 -1.20
C GLU A 148 -13.85 8.95 -0.92
N PHE A 149 -14.00 9.53 0.27
CA PHE A 149 -15.18 10.31 0.63
C PHE A 149 -15.46 11.45 -0.36
N ILE A 150 -14.44 12.25 -0.71
CA ILE A 150 -14.58 13.35 -1.67
C ILE A 150 -14.95 12.83 -3.06
N VAL A 151 -14.31 11.76 -3.53
CA VAL A 151 -14.62 11.14 -4.83
C VAL A 151 -16.08 10.70 -4.88
N ALA A 152 -16.57 10.02 -3.84
CA ALA A 152 -17.96 9.59 -3.77
C ALA A 152 -18.97 10.74 -3.75
N LEU A 153 -18.66 11.85 -3.09
CA LEU A 153 -19.50 13.05 -3.15
C LEU A 153 -19.59 13.64 -4.57
N ILE A 154 -18.51 13.59 -5.35
CA ILE A 154 -18.44 14.21 -6.68
C ILE A 154 -19.10 13.32 -7.75
N THR A 155 -18.95 12.00 -7.64
CA THR A 155 -19.35 11.07 -8.71
C THR A 155 -20.65 10.30 -8.41
N GLY A 156 -21.23 10.48 -7.23
CA GLY A 156 -22.51 9.85 -6.83
C GLY A 156 -22.42 8.32 -6.79
N GLU A 157 -23.45 7.62 -7.28
CA GLU A 157 -23.53 6.16 -7.24
C GLU A 157 -22.33 5.45 -7.91
N SER A 158 -21.73 6.06 -8.93
CA SER A 158 -20.62 5.45 -9.70
C SER A 158 -19.33 5.22 -8.88
N ALA A 159 -19.14 5.87 -7.72
CA ALA A 159 -18.00 5.60 -6.83
C ALA A 159 -18.35 4.82 -5.56
N THR A 160 -19.60 4.40 -5.39
CA THR A 160 -19.94 3.50 -4.25
C THR A 160 -19.15 2.19 -4.31
N ALA A 161 -18.80 1.73 -5.52
CA ALA A 161 -17.94 0.57 -5.73
C ALA A 161 -16.47 0.83 -5.36
N PHE A 162 -16.00 2.08 -5.49
CA PHE A 162 -14.66 2.48 -5.05
C PHE A 162 -14.61 2.60 -3.53
N LEU A 163 -15.69 3.09 -2.89
CA LEU A 163 -15.75 3.21 -1.43
C LEU A 163 -15.72 1.87 -0.69
N GLY A 164 -15.91 0.73 -1.36
CA GLY A 164 -15.66 -0.60 -0.78
C GLY A 164 -16.57 -1.06 0.39
N THR A 165 -17.48 -0.21 0.89
CA THR A 165 -18.16 -0.37 2.18
C THR A 165 -18.93 -1.65 2.36
N GLN A 166 -19.53 -2.17 1.29
CA GLN A 166 -20.38 -3.36 1.35
C GLN A 166 -21.49 -3.26 2.43
N GLY A 167 -21.96 -2.02 2.70
CA GLY A 167 -22.97 -1.75 3.73
C GLY A 167 -22.42 -1.56 5.16
N ASP A 168 -21.09 -1.57 5.35
CA ASP A 168 -20.45 -1.30 6.62
C ASP A 168 -20.36 0.20 6.90
N ILE A 169 -21.11 0.68 7.89
CA ILE A 169 -21.12 2.11 8.27
C ILE A 169 -19.83 2.54 8.99
N TRP A 170 -19.03 1.59 9.47
CA TRP A 170 -17.79 1.83 10.21
C TRP A 170 -16.55 1.59 9.34
N ASP A 171 -16.73 1.57 8.03
CA ASP A 171 -15.71 1.10 7.10
C ASP A 171 -14.39 1.86 7.27
N THR A 172 -14.46 3.17 7.03
CA THR A 172 -13.34 4.11 7.18
C THR A 172 -12.62 3.99 8.53
N GLN A 173 -13.34 3.79 9.64
CA GLN A 173 -12.72 3.66 10.96
C GLN A 173 -11.91 2.38 11.08
N TRP A 174 -12.45 1.26 10.59
CA TRP A 174 -11.74 0.00 10.55
C TRP A 174 -10.54 0.07 9.61
N ASP A 175 -10.62 0.73 8.47
CA ASP A 175 -9.51 0.86 7.52
C ASP A 175 -8.33 1.60 8.14
N MET A 176 -8.61 2.72 8.81
CA MET A 176 -7.62 3.43 9.62
C MET A 176 -7.03 2.57 10.74
N ILE A 177 -7.84 1.73 11.41
CA ILE A 177 -7.35 0.80 12.43
C ILE A 177 -6.43 -0.26 11.82
N PHE A 178 -6.79 -0.85 10.68
CA PHE A 178 -5.96 -1.85 10.00
C PHE A 178 -4.64 -1.24 9.52
N ALA A 179 -4.66 -0.01 9.00
CA ALA A 179 -3.43 0.72 8.67
C ALA A 179 -2.58 1.02 9.91
N LEU A 180 -3.18 1.43 11.03
CA LEU A 180 -2.47 1.64 12.28
C LEU A 180 -1.79 0.34 12.74
N LEU A 181 -2.53 -0.77 12.80
CA LEU A 181 -2.01 -2.08 13.19
C LEU A 181 -0.90 -2.56 12.25
N GLY A 182 -1.08 -2.41 10.93
CA GLY A 182 -0.06 -2.74 9.93
C GLY A 182 1.26 -2.01 10.20
N SER A 183 1.19 -0.70 10.47
CA SER A 183 2.40 0.09 10.77
C SER A 183 3.08 -0.34 12.07
N MET A 184 2.31 -0.66 13.12
CA MET A 184 2.84 -1.17 14.39
C MET A 184 3.53 -2.52 14.19
N VAL A 185 2.88 -3.46 13.50
CA VAL A 185 3.44 -4.78 13.22
C VAL A 185 4.71 -4.64 12.38
N SER A 186 4.74 -3.77 11.38
CA SER A 186 5.94 -3.51 10.56
C SER A 186 7.12 -3.05 11.40
N VAL A 187 6.92 -2.05 12.27
CA VAL A 187 7.98 -1.55 13.16
C VAL A 187 8.46 -2.64 14.11
N LEU A 188 7.55 -3.39 14.72
CA LEU A 188 7.88 -4.44 15.69
C LEU A 188 8.64 -5.61 15.06
N THR A 189 8.23 -6.06 13.87
CA THR A 189 8.76 -7.26 13.22
C THR A 189 10.00 -6.97 12.37
N LEU A 190 10.00 -5.84 11.64
CA LEU A 190 11.05 -5.52 10.67
C LEU A 190 12.00 -4.43 11.16
N GLY A 191 11.65 -3.64 12.18
CA GLY A 191 12.41 -2.45 12.59
C GLY A 191 13.90 -2.73 12.85
N LYS A 192 14.21 -3.72 13.70
CA LYS A 192 15.59 -4.09 14.02
C LYS A 192 16.35 -4.69 12.84
N TYR A 193 15.67 -5.51 12.03
CA TYR A 193 16.26 -6.10 10.83
C TYR A 193 16.61 -5.01 9.80
N HIS A 194 15.69 -4.10 9.57
CA HIS A 194 15.85 -2.95 8.67
C HIS A 194 17.01 -2.06 9.11
N GLU A 195 17.12 -1.71 10.39
CA GLU A 195 18.26 -0.94 10.91
C GLU A 195 19.61 -1.62 10.65
N ASN A 196 19.69 -2.94 10.82
CA ASN A 196 20.91 -3.69 10.52
C ASN A 196 21.24 -3.71 9.03
N LEU A 197 20.23 -3.74 8.14
CA LEU A 197 20.45 -3.58 6.70
C LEU A 197 21.02 -2.20 6.37
N LEU A 198 20.51 -1.14 7.01
CA LEU A 198 20.96 0.23 6.77
C LEU A 198 22.41 0.44 7.21
N LYS A 199 22.85 -0.17 8.31
CA LYS A 199 24.26 -0.12 8.75
C LYS A 199 25.23 -0.75 7.75
N LYS A 200 24.79 -1.76 6.99
CA LYS A 200 25.61 -2.44 5.96
C LYS A 200 25.63 -1.70 4.62
N LYS A 201 24.71 -0.75 4.42
CA LYS A 201 24.53 0.02 3.18
C LYS A 201 25.21 1.40 3.24
N GLN A 202 25.69 1.82 4.41
CA GLN A 202 26.55 3.00 4.59
C GLN A 202 28.00 2.64 4.26
#